data_AF-A0A972GAV9-F1
#
_entry.id   AF-A0A972GAV9-F1
#
_cell.length_a   1.000
_cell.length_b   1.000
_cell.length_c   1.000
_cell.angle_alpha   90.00
_cell.angle_beta   90.00
_cell.angle_gamma   90.00
#
_symmetry.space_group_name_H-M   'P 1'
#
loop_
_entity.id
_entity.type
_entity.pdbx_description
1 polymer ?
#
loop_
_entity_poly.entity_id
_entity_poly.type
_entity_poly.pdbx_seq_one_letter_code
_entity_poly.pdbx_strand_id
1 'polypeptide(L)'
;MFTLHRSMRFVGLVVALCLLTTFVLSAPRSASAASWCWCTQYVYAAKGLGGGYGDAHTWDDNNGILRQNGYYQVSSPGYGDIVVYGTDRFGPYGHVGIVTNVNSSSLTVRGANQASSWATFTEHGCTNASQGNFVRRSYGETYWRR
;
A
#
# COMPACT_ATOMS: atom_id res chain seq x y z
N MET A 1 -20.99 -57.93 48.66
CA MET A 1 -19.90 -58.12 49.64
C MET A 1 -18.66 -57.43 49.06
N PHE A 2 -18.54 -56.13 49.38
CA PHE A 2 -17.42 -55.47 50.10
C PHE A 2 -16.07 -55.47 49.36
N THR A 3 -15.68 -54.41 48.65
CA THR A 3 -14.99 -53.15 49.05
C THR A 3 -13.46 -53.28 49.29
N LEU A 4 -12.69 -52.44 48.59
CA LEU A 4 -11.76 -51.41 49.13
C LEU A 4 -10.27 -51.44 48.67
N HIS A 5 -9.89 -50.31 48.05
CA HIS A 5 -8.61 -49.57 48.02
C HIS A 5 -7.24 -50.27 47.96
N ARG A 6 -6.41 -49.80 47.02
CA ARG A 6 -5.21 -49.05 47.42
C ARG A 6 -4.72 -48.05 46.36
N SER A 7 -4.75 -46.79 46.77
CA SER A 7 -4.10 -45.63 46.19
C SER A 7 -2.57 -45.79 46.19
N MET A 8 -1.88 -45.32 45.15
CA MET A 8 -0.53 -44.76 45.31
C MET A 8 -0.23 -43.73 44.23
N ARG A 9 0.10 -42.54 44.72
CA ARG A 9 0.38 -41.30 44.01
C ARG A 9 1.86 -41.29 43.57
N PHE A 10 2.12 -40.85 42.35
CA PHE A 10 3.40 -40.24 41.94
C PHE A 10 2.98 -38.95 41.22
N VAL A 11 3.09 -37.75 41.83
CA VAL A 11 4.33 -36.96 41.98
C VAL A 11 5.10 -37.03 40.66
N GLY A 12 5.12 -36.05 39.77
CA GLY A 12 5.05 -34.61 39.94
C GLY A 12 6.17 -34.04 39.07
N LEU A 13 5.84 -33.28 38.03
CA LEU A 13 6.73 -32.27 37.44
C LEU A 13 5.90 -31.37 36.53
N VAL A 14 5.25 -30.36 37.12
CA VAL A 14 4.71 -29.24 36.34
C VAL A 14 5.92 -28.39 35.97
N VAL A 15 6.48 -28.61 34.78
CA VAL A 15 7.46 -27.67 34.20
C VAL A 15 6.66 -26.44 33.79
N ALA A 16 6.57 -25.48 34.69
CA ALA A 16 6.14 -24.13 34.37
C ALA A 16 7.18 -23.52 33.43
N LEU A 17 6.99 -23.73 32.13
CA LEU A 17 7.79 -23.09 31.09
C LEU A 17 7.45 -21.60 31.15
N CYS A 18 8.31 -20.85 31.83
CA CYS A 18 8.25 -19.40 31.93
C CYS A 18 8.34 -18.83 30.51
N LEU A 19 7.20 -18.45 29.95
CA LEU A 19 7.10 -17.69 28.72
C LEU A 19 7.76 -16.33 28.97
N LEU A 20 9.07 -16.24 28.71
CA LEU A 20 9.75 -14.97 28.53
C LEU A 20 9.15 -14.30 27.29
N THR A 21 8.11 -13.50 27.50
CA THR A 21 7.65 -12.53 26.53
C THR A 21 8.73 -11.46 26.40
N THR A 22 9.65 -11.66 25.46
CA THR A 22 10.55 -10.60 25.02
C THR A 22 9.67 -9.51 24.42
N PHE A 23 9.39 -8.47 25.20
CA PHE A 23 8.88 -7.22 24.68
C PHE A 23 9.96 -6.65 23.78
N VAL A 24 9.84 -6.92 22.47
CA VAL A 24 10.62 -6.21 21.47
C VAL A 24 10.14 -4.78 21.54
N LEU A 25 10.90 -3.95 22.26
CA LEU A 25 10.68 -2.52 22.36
C LEU A 25 11.02 -1.95 20.97
N SER A 26 10.04 -1.93 20.08
CA SER A 26 10.15 -1.27 18.80
C SER A 26 10.45 0.20 19.07
N ALA A 27 11.70 0.62 18.84
CA ALA A 27 12.08 2.02 18.91
C ALA A 27 11.10 2.82 18.04
N PRO A 28 10.51 3.93 18.54
CA PRO A 28 9.61 4.74 17.75
C PRO A 28 10.39 5.21 16.52
N ARG A 29 9.99 4.71 15.33
CA ARG A 29 10.55 5.17 14.06
C ARG A 29 10.34 6.67 14.02
N SER A 30 11.43 7.45 14.00
CA SER A 30 11.37 8.90 13.87
C SER A 30 10.42 9.23 12.72
N ALA A 31 9.31 9.91 13.03
CA ALA A 31 8.38 10.35 12.02
C ALA A 31 9.15 11.30 11.10
N SER A 32 9.43 10.87 9.88
CA SER A 32 10.03 11.74 8.87
C SER A 32 9.11 12.95 8.70
N ALA A 33 9.67 14.16 8.80
CA ALA A 33 8.92 15.37 8.51
C ALA A 33 8.31 15.25 7.11
N ALA A 34 7.04 15.63 6.98
CA ALA A 34 6.38 15.63 5.69
C ALA A 34 7.04 16.66 4.76
N SER A 35 7.16 16.32 3.48
CA SER A 35 7.80 17.17 2.47
C SER A 35 6.98 17.18 1.18
N TRP A 36 7.36 18.01 0.22
CA TRP A 36 6.74 17.98 -1.10
C TRP A 36 7.12 16.67 -1.82
N CYS A 37 6.14 15.96 -2.37
CA CYS A 37 6.34 14.66 -3.03
C CYS A 37 5.99 14.68 -4.51
N TRP A 38 6.69 13.83 -5.27
CA TRP A 38 6.28 13.37 -6.59
C TRP A 38 5.13 12.36 -6.51
N CYS A 39 4.40 12.17 -7.61
CA CYS A 39 3.28 11.22 -7.68
C CYS A 39 3.72 9.78 -7.34
N THR A 40 4.89 9.35 -7.84
CA THR A 40 5.49 8.04 -7.57
C THR A 40 5.88 7.87 -6.11
N GLN A 41 6.49 8.87 -5.49
CA GLN A 41 6.88 8.85 -4.08
C GLN A 41 5.68 8.63 -3.16
N TYR A 42 4.57 9.34 -3.42
CA TYR A 42 3.34 9.17 -2.65
C TYR A 42 2.81 7.74 -2.74
N VAL A 43 2.66 7.19 -3.96
CA VAL A 43 2.09 5.85 -4.12
C VAL A 43 3.03 4.79 -3.55
N TYR A 44 4.34 4.97 -3.73
CA TYR A 44 5.38 4.11 -3.16
C TYR A 44 5.26 4.02 -1.64
N ALA A 45 5.16 5.17 -0.95
CA ALA A 45 4.98 5.23 0.50
C ALA A 45 3.62 4.68 0.95
N ALA A 46 2.54 5.08 0.27
CA ALA A 46 1.17 4.69 0.60
C ALA A 46 0.92 3.18 0.45
N LYS A 47 1.61 2.51 -0.49
CA LYS A 47 1.45 1.08 -0.77
C LYS A 47 2.55 0.21 -0.15
N GLY A 48 3.53 0.83 0.52
CA GLY A 48 4.66 0.13 1.12
C GLY A 48 5.46 -0.65 0.08
N LEU A 49 5.71 -0.03 -1.08
CA LEU A 49 6.51 -0.66 -2.13
C LEU A 49 7.99 -0.66 -1.71
N GLY A 50 8.74 -1.64 -2.21
CA GLY A 50 10.20 -1.73 -2.11
C GLY A 50 10.88 -1.41 -3.44
N GLY A 51 12.17 -1.06 -3.37
CA GLY A 51 13.02 -0.79 -4.54
C GLY A 51 13.21 0.71 -4.87
N GLY A 52 13.62 1.00 -6.10
CA GLY A 52 13.66 2.37 -6.62
C GLY A 52 12.34 2.70 -7.31
N TYR A 53 11.68 3.80 -6.92
CA TYR A 53 10.36 4.14 -7.46
C TYR A 53 10.40 4.62 -8.92
N GLY A 54 11.45 5.31 -9.39
CA GLY A 54 11.55 5.74 -10.79
C GLY A 54 10.41 6.64 -11.29
N ASP A 55 10.26 6.69 -12.62
CA ASP A 55 9.20 7.45 -13.30
C ASP A 55 7.92 6.62 -13.43
N ALA A 56 6.76 7.27 -13.41
CA ALA A 56 5.49 6.57 -13.37
C ALA A 56 5.25 5.69 -14.61
N HIS A 57 5.69 6.12 -15.78
CA HIS A 57 5.49 5.37 -17.03
C HIS A 57 6.27 4.04 -17.09
N THR A 58 7.22 3.78 -16.18
CA THR A 58 7.96 2.50 -16.14
C THR A 58 7.35 1.52 -15.12
N TRP A 59 6.26 1.90 -14.45
CA TRP A 59 5.69 1.09 -13.37
C TRP A 59 4.97 -0.16 -13.87
N ASP A 60 4.43 -0.11 -15.08
CA ASP A 60 3.65 -1.16 -15.73
C ASP A 60 4.45 -2.02 -16.71
N ASP A 61 5.75 -1.74 -16.89
CA ASP A 61 6.68 -2.58 -17.66
C ASP A 61 6.74 -4.03 -17.15
N ASN A 62 7.20 -4.96 -18.00
CA ASN A 62 7.31 -6.38 -17.64
C ASN A 62 8.18 -6.65 -16.41
N ASN A 63 9.15 -5.78 -16.13
CA ASN A 63 9.98 -5.80 -14.92
C ASN A 63 9.76 -4.56 -14.05
N GLY A 64 8.63 -3.86 -14.22
CA GLY A 64 8.30 -2.64 -13.50
C GLY A 64 8.06 -2.88 -12.00
N ILE A 65 8.13 -1.81 -11.23
CA ILE A 65 8.05 -1.86 -9.76
C ILE A 65 6.77 -2.54 -9.25
N LEU A 66 5.65 -2.41 -9.97
CA LEU A 66 4.38 -3.01 -9.55
C LEU A 66 4.45 -4.53 -9.54
N ARG A 67 4.94 -5.14 -10.63
CA ARG A 67 5.13 -6.60 -10.71
C ARG A 67 6.12 -7.11 -9.68
N GLN A 68 7.24 -6.39 -9.50
CA GLN A 68 8.25 -6.73 -8.48
C GLN A 68 7.68 -6.73 -7.05
N ASN A 69 6.65 -5.92 -6.81
CA ASN A 69 5.96 -5.81 -5.53
C ASN A 69 4.68 -6.67 -5.43
N GLY A 70 4.50 -7.63 -6.35
CA GLY A 70 3.42 -8.61 -6.32
C GLY A 70 2.08 -8.11 -6.86
N TYR A 71 2.05 -6.97 -7.56
CA TYR A 71 0.85 -6.50 -8.23
C TYR A 71 0.64 -7.22 -9.57
N TYR A 72 -0.62 -7.40 -9.94
CA TYR A 72 -1.06 -7.89 -11.23
C TYR A 72 -2.01 -6.88 -11.89
N GLN A 73 -1.98 -6.83 -13.22
CA GLN A 73 -2.82 -5.92 -13.99
C GLN A 73 -4.27 -6.42 -14.01
N VAL A 74 -5.22 -5.50 -13.90
CA VAL A 74 -6.67 -5.76 -13.96
C VAL A 74 -7.33 -4.91 -15.03
N SER A 75 -8.41 -5.41 -15.64
CA SER A 75 -9.19 -4.68 -16.65
C SER A 75 -10.28 -3.80 -16.05
N SER A 76 -10.73 -4.12 -14.83
CA SER A 76 -11.76 -3.36 -14.10
C SER A 76 -11.17 -2.77 -12.81
N PRO A 77 -10.98 -1.45 -12.74
CA PRO A 77 -10.43 -0.81 -11.55
C PRO A 77 -11.41 -0.90 -10.38
N GLY A 78 -10.86 -0.94 -9.18
CA GLY A 78 -11.57 -0.92 -7.91
C GLY A 78 -10.91 0.02 -6.91
N TYR A 79 -11.58 0.21 -5.77
CA TYR A 79 -11.02 0.97 -4.66
C TYR A 79 -9.68 0.36 -4.22
N GLY A 80 -8.66 1.21 -4.07
CA GLY A 80 -7.33 0.82 -3.63
C GLY A 80 -6.41 0.33 -4.75
N ASP A 81 -6.89 0.18 -5.98
CA ASP A 81 -6.01 -0.14 -7.11
C ASP A 81 -5.07 1.03 -7.41
N ILE A 82 -3.93 0.71 -8.03
CA ILE A 82 -3.02 1.72 -8.58
C ILE A 82 -3.40 1.93 -10.04
N VAL A 83 -3.58 3.18 -10.45
CA VAL A 83 -3.71 3.56 -11.85
C VAL A 83 -2.38 4.15 -12.32
N VAL A 84 -1.86 3.64 -13.43
CA VAL A 84 -0.68 4.16 -14.12
C VAL A 84 -1.14 4.77 -15.43
N TYR A 85 -0.74 6.01 -15.67
CA TYR A 85 -0.97 6.73 -16.91
C TYR A 85 0.34 6.84 -17.67
N GLY A 86 0.32 6.43 -18.93
CA GLY A 86 1.46 6.55 -19.83
C GLY A 86 1.80 8.00 -20.19
N THR A 87 2.83 8.14 -21.01
CA THR A 87 3.40 9.45 -21.37
C THR A 87 2.49 10.28 -22.26
N ASP A 88 1.61 9.64 -23.04
CA ASP A 88 0.68 10.30 -23.96
C ASP A 88 -0.29 11.28 -23.27
N ARG A 89 -0.59 11.07 -21.98
CA ARG A 89 -1.56 11.89 -21.24
C ARG A 89 -0.91 12.89 -20.29
N PHE A 90 0.21 12.52 -19.65
CA PHE A 90 0.81 13.31 -18.57
C PHE A 90 2.28 13.70 -18.83
N GLY A 91 2.72 13.67 -20.09
CA GLY A 91 4.06 14.08 -20.47
C GLY A 91 5.11 12.99 -20.22
N PRO A 92 6.41 13.30 -20.30
CA PRO A 92 7.46 12.31 -20.46
C PRO A 92 7.64 11.35 -19.27
N TYR A 93 7.17 11.70 -18.08
CA TYR A 93 7.34 10.89 -16.87
C TYR A 93 6.13 9.98 -16.58
N GLY A 94 5.03 10.13 -17.33
CA GLY A 94 3.75 9.51 -17.01
C GLY A 94 3.16 10.04 -15.70
N HIS A 95 2.15 9.36 -15.17
CA HIS A 95 1.55 9.71 -13.88
C HIS A 95 0.98 8.49 -13.16
N VAL A 96 0.92 8.53 -11.83
CA VAL A 96 0.39 7.42 -11.03
C VAL A 96 -0.45 7.93 -9.87
N GLY A 97 -1.43 7.14 -9.46
CA GLY A 97 -2.23 7.42 -8.27
C GLY A 97 -3.00 6.21 -7.76
N ILE A 98 -3.66 6.38 -6.62
CA ILE A 98 -4.47 5.35 -5.99
C ILE A 98 -5.94 5.65 -6.27
N VAL A 99 -6.66 4.67 -6.81
CA VAL A 99 -8.10 4.78 -7.07
C VAL A 99 -8.85 4.79 -5.72
N THR A 100 -9.64 5.82 -5.48
CA THR A 100 -10.46 5.94 -4.26
C THR A 100 -11.97 5.88 -4.54
N ASN A 101 -12.37 6.00 -5.80
CA ASN A 101 -13.75 5.75 -6.22
C ASN A 101 -13.81 5.47 -7.72
N VAL A 102 -14.75 4.63 -8.15
CA VAL A 102 -14.97 4.26 -9.55
C VAL A 102 -16.40 4.57 -9.92
N ASN A 103 -16.58 5.49 -10.88
CA ASN A 103 -17.87 5.79 -11.47
C ASN A 103 -17.89 5.30 -12.93
N SER A 104 -19.09 5.32 -13.54
CA SER A 104 -19.27 4.94 -14.95
C SER A 104 -18.36 5.75 -15.90
N SER A 105 -18.15 7.03 -15.61
CA SER A 105 -17.47 7.98 -16.51
C SER A 105 -16.21 8.61 -15.91
N SER A 106 -15.88 8.33 -14.65
CA SER A 106 -14.77 8.96 -13.95
C SER A 106 -14.13 8.04 -12.91
N LEU A 107 -12.87 8.34 -12.59
CA LEU A 107 -12.13 7.75 -11.48
C LEU A 107 -11.76 8.86 -10.53
N THR A 108 -12.07 8.69 -9.25
CA THR A 108 -11.45 9.51 -8.22
C THR A 108 -10.09 8.90 -7.89
N VAL A 109 -9.05 9.71 -8.02
CA VAL A 109 -7.66 9.29 -7.79
C VAL A 109 -7.07 10.19 -6.71
N ARG A 110 -6.33 9.56 -5.81
CA ARG A 110 -5.59 10.21 -4.73
C ARG A 110 -4.09 10.01 -4.92
N GLY A 111 -3.34 11.09 -4.74
CA GLY A 111 -1.89 11.05 -4.58
C GLY A 111 -1.24 12.42 -4.55
N ALA A 112 0.08 12.47 -4.57
CA ALA A 112 0.78 13.75 -4.65
C ALA A 112 0.81 14.28 -6.10
N ASN A 113 0.81 15.61 -6.23
CA ASN A 113 0.95 16.31 -7.51
C ASN A 113 -0.05 15.85 -8.59
N GLN A 114 -1.30 15.54 -8.21
CA GLN A 114 -2.31 15.01 -9.14
C GLN A 114 -2.84 16.07 -10.12
N ALA A 115 -3.05 17.29 -9.62
CA ALA A 115 -3.41 18.47 -10.40
C ALA A 115 -3.12 19.72 -9.56
N SER A 116 -2.67 20.80 -10.21
CA SER A 116 -2.35 22.07 -9.54
C SER A 116 -3.60 22.82 -9.02
N SER A 117 -4.78 22.51 -9.55
CA SER A 117 -6.04 23.15 -9.17
C SER A 117 -6.78 22.48 -8.01
N TRP A 118 -6.26 21.37 -7.48
CA TRP A 118 -6.92 20.63 -6.40
C TRP A 118 -6.36 21.05 -5.04
N ALA A 119 -7.24 21.14 -4.05
CA ALA A 119 -6.83 21.38 -2.66
C ALA A 119 -5.88 20.28 -2.19
N THR A 120 -4.79 20.68 -1.56
CA THR A 120 -3.76 19.78 -1.05
C THR A 120 -3.86 19.59 0.46
N PHE A 121 -3.44 18.43 0.93
CA PHE A 121 -3.36 18.06 2.33
C PHE A 121 -2.11 17.20 2.58
N THR A 122 -1.78 16.99 3.85
CA THR A 122 -0.64 16.15 4.26
C THR A 122 -1.06 14.71 4.47
N GLU A 123 -0.42 13.77 3.78
CA GLU A 123 -0.68 12.32 3.93
C GLU A 123 0.55 11.52 3.49
N HIS A 124 0.84 10.40 4.16
CA HIS A 124 1.99 9.52 3.85
C HIS A 124 3.36 10.24 3.75
N GLY A 125 3.56 11.31 4.51
CA GLY A 125 4.79 12.11 4.47
C GLY A 125 4.86 13.11 3.31
N CYS A 126 3.77 13.30 2.58
CA CYS A 126 3.65 14.22 1.46
C CYS A 126 2.74 15.40 1.82
N THR A 127 3.23 16.64 1.74
CA THR A 127 2.48 17.86 2.07
C THR A 127 1.56 18.34 0.94
N ASN A 128 1.73 17.79 -0.25
CA ASN A 128 1.02 18.13 -1.48
C ASN A 128 0.15 16.97 -2.00
N ALA A 129 -0.32 16.09 -1.11
CA ALA A 129 -1.30 15.07 -1.48
C ALA A 129 -2.62 15.74 -1.86
N SER A 130 -3.29 15.27 -2.90
CA SER A 130 -4.59 15.75 -3.33
C SER A 130 -5.45 14.61 -3.85
N GLN A 131 -6.75 14.86 -3.96
CA GLN A 131 -7.72 13.90 -4.49
C GLN A 131 -8.71 14.61 -5.40
N GLY A 132 -9.01 14.00 -6.54
CA GLY A 132 -9.97 14.54 -7.48
C GLY A 132 -10.31 13.56 -8.58
N ASN A 133 -11.15 14.01 -9.52
CA ASN A 133 -11.71 13.16 -10.55
C ASN A 133 -10.94 13.30 -11.86
N PHE A 134 -10.46 12.17 -12.38
CA PHE A 134 -10.07 12.05 -13.78
C PHE A 134 -11.25 11.51 -14.57
N VAL A 135 -11.53 12.14 -15.72
CA VAL A 135 -12.46 11.57 -16.70
C VAL A 135 -11.86 10.26 -17.21
N ARG A 136 -12.67 9.19 -17.22
CA ARG A 136 -12.33 7.92 -17.85
C ARG A 136 -12.50 8.08 -19.35
N ARG A 137 -11.40 8.33 -20.02
CA ARG A 137 -11.25 8.17 -21.46
C ARG A 137 -10.06 7.22 -21.60
N SER A 138 -10.17 6.20 -22.44
CA SER A 138 -9.10 5.22 -22.61
C SER A 138 -7.91 5.92 -23.27
N TYR A 139 -7.01 6.42 -22.44
CA TYR A 139 -5.77 7.08 -22.84
C TYR A 139 -4.58 6.13 -22.66
N GLY A 140 -4.84 4.82 -22.66
CA GLY A 140 -3.82 3.81 -22.41
C GLY A 140 -3.46 3.63 -20.93
N GLU A 141 -4.29 4.08 -19.98
CA GLU A 141 -4.03 3.82 -18.57
C GLU A 141 -4.16 2.33 -18.20
N THR A 142 -3.29 1.87 -17.30
CA THR A 142 -3.30 0.51 -16.76
C THR A 142 -3.67 0.51 -15.27
N TYR A 143 -4.31 -0.56 -14.82
CA TYR A 143 -4.79 -0.69 -13.43
C TYR A 143 -4.17 -1.92 -12.78
N TRP A 144 -3.76 -1.79 -11.51
CA TRP A 144 -2.95 -2.79 -10.83
C TRP A 144 -3.45 -3.04 -9.42
N ARG A 145 -3.56 -4.32 -9.07
CA ARG A 145 -4.08 -4.80 -7.78
C ARG A 145 -3.11 -5.78 -7.13
N ARG A 146 -3.13 -5.80 -5.79
CA ARG A 146 -2.51 -6.82 -4.95
C ARG A 146 -3.55 -7.35 -3.99
#